data_AF-A0A920PS76-F1
#
_entry.id   AF-A0A920PS76-F1
#
_cell.length_a   1.000
_cell.length_b   1.000
_cell.length_c   1.000
_cell.angle_alpha   90.00
_cell.angle_beta   90.00
_cell.angle_gamma   90.00
#
_symmetry.space_group_name_H-M   'P 1'
#
loop_
_entity.id
_entity.type
_entity.pdbx_description
1 polymer ?
#
loop_
_entity_poly.entity_id
_entity_poly.type
_entity_poly.pdbx_seq_one_letter_code
_entity_poly.pdbx_strand_id
1 'polypeptide(L)'
;MLTGVADANMDRAPLIALTGQGSTLRLHKESHQAMDVVSMFRPVVKWTTSIANADTIPEIIRKAFHLAQSEKPGAVHIELSEDVF
;
A
#
# COMPACT_ATOMS: atom_id res chain seq x y z
N MET A 1 5.87 4.13 10.97
CA MET A 1 5.97 3.51 9.63
C MET A 1 6.15 4.57 8.52
N LEU A 2 5.26 5.55 8.41
CA LEU A 2 5.27 6.54 7.31
C LEU A 2 6.64 7.22 7.09
N THR A 3 7.30 7.68 8.16
CA THR A 3 8.62 8.32 8.08
C THR A 3 9.68 7.39 7.48
N GLY A 4 9.74 6.12 7.89
CA GLY A 4 10.71 5.16 7.34
C GLY A 4 10.41 4.76 5.90
N VAL A 5 9.14 4.75 5.51
CA VAL A 5 8.75 4.52 4.11
C VAL A 5 9.12 5.72 3.23
N ALA A 6 8.91 6.94 3.74
CA ALA A 6 9.33 8.17 3.05
C ALA A 6 10.86 8.22 2.90
N ASP A 7 11.59 7.88 3.96
CA ASP A 7 13.05 7.78 3.97
C ASP A 7 13.56 6.79 2.92
N ALA A 8 13.04 5.57 2.91
CA ALA A 8 13.38 4.56 1.90
C ALA A 8 13.09 5.05 0.47
N ASN A 9 12.00 5.79 0.26
CA ASN A 9 11.69 6.36 -1.05
C ASN A 9 12.67 7.48 -1.46
N MET A 10 13.09 8.32 -0.52
CA MET A 10 14.07 9.40 -0.75
C MET A 10 15.48 8.85 -1.03
N ASP A 11 15.88 7.83 -0.29
CA ASP A 11 17.18 7.15 -0.42
C ASP A 11 17.24 6.16 -1.58
N ARG A 12 16.14 6.01 -2.31
CA ARG A 12 15.98 5.05 -3.41
C ARG A 12 16.23 3.61 -2.97
N ALA A 13 15.84 3.28 -1.75
CA ALA A 13 15.84 1.91 -1.26
C ALA A 13 14.55 1.20 -1.72
N PRO A 14 14.65 0.06 -2.42
CA PRO A 14 13.46 -0.71 -2.79
C PRO A 14 12.77 -1.25 -1.53
N LEU A 15 11.52 -0.83 -1.30
CA LEU A 15 10.74 -1.21 -0.12
C LEU A 15 9.27 -1.44 -0.51
N ILE A 16 8.66 -2.48 0.07
CA ILE A 16 7.22 -2.74 -0.05
C ILE A 16 6.62 -2.61 1.35
N ALA A 17 5.74 -1.62 1.55
CA ALA A 17 4.97 -1.44 2.77
C ALA A 17 3.59 -2.09 2.61
N LEU A 18 3.23 -2.97 3.54
CA LEU A 18 1.92 -3.61 3.60
C LEU A 18 1.15 -3.07 4.80
N THR A 19 -0.10 -2.65 4.58
CA THR A 19 -1.02 -2.25 5.66
C THR A 19 -2.29 -3.08 5.60
N GLY A 20 -2.89 -3.32 6.76
CA GLY A 20 -4.24 -3.87 6.86
C GLY A 20 -5.27 -2.74 6.89
N GLN A 21 -6.43 -2.98 6.30
CA GLN A 21 -7.59 -2.11 6.36
C GLN A 21 -8.80 -2.90 6.87
N GLY A 22 -9.72 -2.22 7.56
CA GLY A 22 -10.98 -2.83 7.97
C GLY A 22 -11.78 -3.33 6.76
N SER A 23 -12.72 -4.25 6.99
CA SER A 23 -13.57 -4.81 5.93
C SER A 23 -14.15 -3.74 4.98
N THR A 24 -14.17 -4.02 3.67
CA THR A 24 -14.77 -3.15 2.65
C THR A 24 -16.24 -2.80 2.94
N LEU A 25 -16.96 -3.69 3.63
CA LEU A 25 -18.35 -3.51 4.04
C LEU A 25 -18.52 -2.56 5.24
N ARG A 26 -17.45 -2.23 5.96
CA ARG A 26 -17.45 -1.37 7.16
C ARG A 26 -16.88 0.03 6.91
N LEU A 27 -16.31 0.28 5.73
CA LEU A 27 -15.70 1.56 5.35
C LEU A 27 -16.67 2.76 5.33
N HIS A 28 -18.00 2.51 5.26
CA HIS A 28 -19.03 3.57 5.28
C HIS A 28 -19.71 3.79 6.64
N LYS A 29 -19.39 2.99 7.65
CA LYS A 29 -19.79 3.28 9.04
C LYS A 29 -18.68 4.11 9.66
N GLU A 30 -18.97 4.96 10.64
CA GLU A 30 -17.98 5.67 11.48
C GLU A 30 -17.17 4.67 12.34
N SER A 31 -16.50 3.75 11.65
CA SER A 31 -15.55 2.82 12.21
C SER A 31 -14.35 3.65 12.61
N HIS A 32 -14.00 3.62 13.90
CA HIS A 32 -12.96 4.43 14.52
C HIS A 32 -11.54 4.25 13.93
N GLN A 33 -11.40 3.46 12.86
CA GLN A 33 -10.14 3.15 12.17
C GLN A 33 -10.23 3.26 10.64
N ALA A 34 -11.35 3.75 10.09
CA ALA A 34 -11.49 3.99 8.65
C ALA A 34 -10.67 5.22 8.24
N MET A 35 -9.38 5.01 8.01
CA MET A 35 -8.45 6.02 7.52
C MET A 35 -8.16 5.76 6.05
N ASP A 36 -8.10 6.81 5.25
CA ASP A 36 -7.65 6.71 3.86
C ASP A 36 -6.11 6.60 3.80
N VAL A 37 -5.62 5.41 4.10
CA VAL A 37 -4.18 5.11 4.15
C VAL A 37 -3.56 5.28 2.75
N VAL A 38 -4.30 4.90 1.69
CA VAL A 38 -3.83 5.07 0.31
C VAL A 38 -3.49 6.54 0.02
N SER A 39 -4.37 7.48 0.36
CA SER A 39 -4.12 8.92 0.19
C SER A 39 -2.99 9.43 1.08
N MET A 40 -2.84 8.92 2.31
CA MET A 40 -1.72 9.28 3.20
C MET A 40 -0.36 8.86 2.64
N PHE A 41 -0.28 7.71 1.96
CA PHE A 41 0.97 7.20 1.39
C PHE A 41 1.30 7.83 0.04
N ARG A 42 0.30 8.29 -0.72
CA ARG A 42 0.46 8.84 -2.07
C ARG A 42 1.59 9.86 -2.26
N PRO A 43 1.86 10.81 -1.33
CA PRO A 43 2.98 11.75 -1.49
C PRO A 43 4.37 11.18 -1.15
N VAL A 44 4.46 10.01 -0.49
CA VAL A 44 5.72 9.48 0.05
C VAL A 44 6.20 8.17 -0.58
N VAL A 45 5.43 7.58 -1.51
CA VAL A 45 5.82 6.36 -2.25
C VAL A 45 5.71 6.56 -3.75
N LYS A 46 6.39 5.72 -4.54
CA LYS A 46 6.24 5.69 -6.02
C LYS A 46 4.84 5.25 -6.45
N TRP A 47 4.24 4.33 -5.69
CA TRP A 47 2.96 3.75 -6.01
C TRP A 47 2.27 3.23 -4.76
N THR A 48 0.96 3.45 -4.69
CA THR A 48 0.10 3.02 -3.58
C THR A 48 -1.21 2.48 -4.14
N THR A 49 -1.73 1.39 -3.58
CA THR A 49 -3.02 0.82 -3.97
C THR A 49 -3.67 0.06 -2.82
N SER A 50 -4.97 -0.23 -2.97
CA SER A 50 -5.72 -1.12 -2.08
C SER A 50 -6.21 -2.33 -2.86
N ILE A 51 -6.10 -3.51 -2.26
CA ILE A 51 -6.60 -4.77 -2.83
C ILE A 51 -7.99 -5.02 -2.27
N ALA A 52 -9.00 -5.04 -3.15
CA ALA A 52 -10.38 -5.35 -2.81
C ALA A 52 -10.85 -6.74 -3.30
N ASN A 53 -10.03 -7.44 -4.08
CA ASN A 53 -10.34 -8.78 -4.61
C ASN A 53 -9.11 -9.69 -4.48
N ALA A 54 -9.28 -10.84 -3.83
CA ALA A 54 -8.24 -11.84 -3.58
C ALA A 54 -7.57 -12.33 -4.88
N ASP A 55 -8.33 -12.47 -5.96
CA ASP A 55 -7.83 -12.95 -7.27
C ASP A 55 -6.76 -12.02 -7.86
N THR A 56 -6.73 -10.75 -7.44
CA THR A 56 -5.79 -9.74 -7.95
C THR A 56 -4.48 -9.68 -7.16
N ILE A 57 -4.39 -10.36 -6.01
CA ILE A 57 -3.20 -10.35 -5.15
C ILE A 57 -1.92 -10.72 -5.92
N PRO A 58 -1.86 -11.83 -6.69
CA PRO A 58 -0.62 -12.21 -7.37
C PRO A 58 -0.13 -11.14 -8.36
N GLU A 59 -1.05 -10.53 -9.09
CA GLU A 59 -0.73 -9.48 -10.06
C GLU A 59 -0.21 -8.22 -9.36
N ILE A 60 -0.89 -7.77 -8.31
CA ILE A 60 -0.56 -6.57 -7.54
C ILE A 60 0.80 -6.71 -6.86
N ILE A 61 1.08 -7.88 -6.26
CA ILE A 61 2.38 -8.16 -5.65
C ILE A 61 3.49 -8.14 -6.71
N ARG A 62 3.30 -8.81 -7.85
CA ARG A 62 4.29 -8.79 -8.95
C ARG A 62 4.56 -7.36 -9.43
N LYS A 63 3.52 -6.55 -9.59
CA LYS A 63 3.65 -5.14 -9.96
C LYS A 63 4.39 -4.32 -8.91
N ALA A 64 4.11 -4.54 -7.63
CA ALA A 64 4.77 -3.85 -6.52
C ALA A 64 6.28 -4.11 -6.51
N PHE A 65 6.70 -5.38 -6.63
CA PHE A 65 8.12 -5.74 -6.73
C PHE A 65 8.79 -5.15 -7.97
N HIS A 66 8.11 -5.16 -9.11
CA HIS A 66 8.63 -4.54 -10.33
C HIS A 66 8.84 -3.04 -10.14
N LEU A 67 7.83 -2.31 -9.63
CA LEU A 67 7.89 -0.86 -9.44
C LEU A 67 8.88 -0.43 -8.35
N ALA A 68 9.03 -1.22 -7.29
CA ALA A 68 10.00 -0.94 -6.22
C ALA A 68 11.45 -1.02 -6.73
N GLN A 69 11.74 -1.94 -7.65
CA GLN A 69 13.08 -2.22 -8.18
C GLN A 69 13.39 -1.55 -9.52
N SER A 70 12.37 -1.12 -10.28
CA SER A 70 12.57 -0.46 -11.57
C SER A 70 13.33 0.86 -11.42
N GLU A 71 13.81 1.39 -12.55
CA GLU A 71 14.66 2.60 -12.61
C GLU A 71 14.17 3.71 -11.64
N LYS A 72 15.13 4.28 -10.90
CA LYS A 72 14.90 4.99 -9.63
C LYS A 72 14.14 4.12 -8.62
N PRO A 73 14.80 3.13 -7.98
CA PRO A 73 14.16 2.30 -6.97
C PRO A 73 13.57 3.15 -5.84
N GLY A 74 12.61 2.60 -5.11
CA GLY A 74 11.96 3.33 -4.03
C GLY A 74 10.83 2.54 -3.40
N ALA A 75 10.10 3.21 -2.52
CA ALA A 75 9.04 2.56 -1.77
C ALA A 75 7.74 2.45 -2.57
N VAL A 76 7.00 1.38 -2.34
CA VAL A 76 5.62 1.18 -2.76
C VAL A 76 4.76 0.75 -1.57
N HIS A 77 3.48 1.05 -1.60
CA HIS A 77 2.52 0.72 -0.55
C HIS A 77 1.37 -0.12 -1.10
N ILE A 78 0.93 -1.12 -0.34
CA ILE A 78 -0.24 -1.93 -0.65
C ILE A 78 -1.08 -2.05 0.62
N GLU A 79 -2.34 -1.68 0.51
CA GLU A 79 -3.35 -1.89 1.54
C GLU A 79 -4.13 -3.19 1.25
N LEU A 80 -4.36 -4.00 2.28
CA LEU A 80 -5.08 -5.27 2.23
C LEU A 80 -6.32 -5.18 3.14
N SER A 81 -7.51 -5.29 2.58
CA SER A 81 -8.75 -5.30 3.39
C SER A 81 -8.95 -6.64 4.09
N GLU A 82 -9.51 -6.60 5.31
CA GLU A 82 -9.74 -7.78 6.16
C GLU A 82 -10.56 -8.89 5.49
N ASP A 83 -11.47 -8.52 4.61
CA ASP A 83 -12.41 -9.42 3.91
C ASP A 83 -11.87 -9.99 2.59
N VAL A 84 -10.59 -9.76 2.30
CA VAL A 84 -9.92 -10.22 1.09
C VAL A 84 -9.16 -11.54 1.31
N PHE A 85 -9.16 -12.06 2.54
CA PHE A 85 -8.54 -13.34 2.92
C PHE A 85 -9.50 -14.30 3.62
#